data_AF-D8SDT5-F1
#
_entry.id   AF-D8SDT5-F1
#
_cell.length_a   1.000
_cell.length_b   1.000
_cell.length_c   1.000
_cell.angle_alpha   90.00
_cell.angle_beta   90.00
_cell.angle_gamma   90.00
#
_symmetry.space_group_name_H-M   'P 1'
#
loop_
_entity.id
_entity.type
_entity.pdbx_description
1 polymer ?
#
loop_
_entity_poly.entity_id
_entity_poly.type
_entity_poly.pdbx_seq_one_letter_code
_entity_poly.pdbx_strand_id
1 'polypeptide(L)'
;MKAFRKGCSPNAVTYYILIAMFARLGDAPGLANLLGDSKCSSFRPDAMTYNTLLCGYSKMGMPEDFDKTHREMVEEEEELSKESYNALLVGYPWLDRLDELQRCVGAMLAREMSLASPLVAEEIAKAYRRNGWVEGLDTLFPEYGLTGCVHWKNFFKTMLLAFMVCGKQKLQQKKNPNKNPTGLQIVEN
;
A
#
# COMPACT_ATOMS: atom_id res chain seq x y z
N MET A 1 -14.08 13.03 -20.57
CA MET A 1 -13.13 13.23 -21.69
C MET A 1 -13.90 12.88 -22.96
N LYS A 2 -14.06 13.76 -23.98
CA LYS A 2 -14.73 13.38 -25.27
C LYS A 2 -13.82 12.50 -26.16
N ALA A 3 -13.03 11.61 -25.56
CA ALA A 3 -11.87 10.98 -26.20
C ALA A 3 -12.22 9.90 -27.23
N PHE A 4 -13.43 9.35 -27.19
CA PHE A 4 -13.85 8.33 -28.12
C PHE A 4 -14.77 8.93 -29.18
N ARG A 5 -14.33 8.88 -30.45
CA ARG A 5 -15.17 9.29 -31.59
C ARG A 5 -16.45 8.45 -31.56
N LYS A 6 -17.61 9.08 -31.79
CA LYS A 6 -18.89 8.40 -31.96
C LYS A 6 -18.71 7.28 -33.00
N GLY A 7 -18.84 6.02 -32.57
CA GLY A 7 -18.69 4.83 -33.42
C GLY A 7 -17.55 3.88 -33.02
N CYS A 8 -16.59 4.30 -32.20
CA CYS A 8 -15.56 3.41 -31.64
C CYS A 8 -15.78 3.25 -30.14
N SER A 9 -16.45 2.17 -29.73
CA SER A 9 -16.56 1.84 -28.31
C SER A 9 -15.23 1.29 -27.81
N PRO A 10 -14.64 1.86 -26.74
CA PRO A 10 -13.47 1.28 -26.12
C PRO A 10 -13.80 -0.12 -25.61
N ASN A 11 -12.85 -1.03 -25.73
CA ASN A 11 -12.92 -2.34 -25.08
C ASN A 11 -12.15 -2.33 -23.75
N ALA A 12 -12.23 -3.43 -22.99
CA ALA A 12 -11.57 -3.56 -21.68
C ALA A 12 -10.06 -3.25 -21.75
N VAL A 13 -9.38 -3.72 -22.81
CA VAL A 13 -7.94 -3.47 -23.03
C VAL A 13 -7.64 -1.98 -23.19
N THR A 14 -8.51 -1.24 -23.90
CA THR A 14 -8.35 0.21 -24.10
C THR A 14 -8.45 0.96 -22.77
N TYR A 15 -9.45 0.63 -21.95
CA TYR A 15 -9.61 1.23 -20.63
C TYR A 15 -8.42 0.91 -19.73
N TYR A 16 -7.97 -0.34 -19.69
CA TYR A 16 -6.80 -0.73 -18.92
C TYR A 16 -5.56 0.09 -19.29
N ILE A 17 -5.25 0.23 -20.59
CA ILE A 17 -4.09 1.01 -21.06
C ILE A 17 -4.19 2.47 -20.61
N LEU A 18 -5.37 3.08 -20.74
CA LEU A 18 -5.57 4.48 -20.36
C LEU A 18 -5.49 4.66 -18.83
N ILE A 19 -6.08 3.76 -18.05
CA ILE A 19 -5.96 3.75 -16.58
C ILE A 19 -4.48 3.65 -16.18
N ALA A 20 -3.74 2.70 -16.73
CA ALA A 20 -2.32 2.52 -16.46
C ALA A 20 -1.50 3.76 -16.84
N MET A 21 -1.83 4.40 -17.96
CA MET A 21 -1.18 5.64 -18.39
C MET A 21 -1.43 6.78 -17.40
N PHE A 22 -2.68 7.07 -17.06
CA PHE A 22 -3.01 8.16 -16.11
C PHE A 22 -2.43 7.88 -14.72
N ALA A 23 -2.52 6.64 -14.24
CA ALA A 23 -1.89 6.20 -12.99
C ALA A 23 -0.38 6.47 -12.97
N ARG A 24 0.31 6.18 -14.08
CA ARG A 24 1.76 6.43 -14.21
C ARG A 24 2.12 7.91 -14.31
N LEU A 25 1.26 8.71 -14.93
CA LEU A 25 1.46 10.16 -15.07
C LEU A 25 1.09 10.95 -13.81
N GLY A 26 0.40 10.34 -12.85
CA GLY A 26 -0.10 11.06 -11.67
C GLY A 26 -1.28 11.98 -11.99
N ASP A 27 -1.94 11.81 -13.14
CA ASP A 27 -3.06 12.64 -13.58
C ASP A 27 -4.39 12.13 -13.01
N ALA A 28 -4.64 12.47 -11.75
CA ALA A 28 -5.88 12.16 -11.05
C ALA A 28 -7.14 12.72 -11.74
N PRO A 29 -7.18 13.98 -12.23
CA PRO A 29 -8.33 14.49 -12.97
C PRO A 29 -8.60 13.71 -14.26
N GLY A 30 -7.57 13.34 -15.02
CA GLY A 30 -7.68 12.52 -16.22
C GLY A 30 -8.26 11.14 -15.91
N LEU A 31 -7.75 10.49 -14.86
CA LEU A 31 -8.23 9.18 -14.39
C LEU A 31 -9.70 9.23 -13.93
N ALA A 32 -10.06 10.21 -13.11
CA ALA A 32 -11.44 10.37 -12.62
C ALA A 32 -12.42 10.62 -13.76
N ASN A 33 -12.04 11.44 -14.75
CA ASN A 33 -12.83 11.66 -15.95
C ASN A 33 -13.03 10.38 -16.77
N LEU A 34 -11.96 9.58 -16.96
CA LEU A 34 -12.04 8.31 -17.67
C LEU A 34 -12.97 7.31 -16.97
N LEU A 35 -12.88 7.21 -15.63
CA LEU A 35 -13.72 6.31 -14.84
C LEU A 35 -15.18 6.78 -14.74
N GLY A 36 -15.42 8.09 -14.81
CA GLY A 36 -16.75 8.65 -14.95
C GLY A 36 -17.41 8.22 -16.27
N ASP A 37 -16.65 8.29 -17.37
CA ASP A 37 -17.11 7.84 -18.69
C ASP A 37 -17.28 6.30 -18.73
N SER A 38 -16.42 5.55 -18.03
CA SER A 38 -16.46 4.07 -18.02
C SER A 38 -17.69 3.52 -17.29
N LYS A 39 -18.20 4.21 -16.26
CA LYS A 39 -19.46 3.82 -15.58
C LYS A 39 -20.68 3.87 -16.48
N CYS A 40 -20.64 4.68 -17.54
CA CYS A 40 -21.67 4.72 -18.57
C CYS A 40 -21.46 3.65 -19.66
N SER A 41 -20.38 2.87 -19.59
CA SER A 41 -20.05 1.77 -20.51
C SER A 41 -20.12 0.41 -19.79
N SER A 42 -20.14 -0.69 -20.53
CA SER A 42 -20.12 -2.05 -19.99
C SER A 42 -18.73 -2.49 -19.48
N PHE A 43 -17.90 -1.55 -19.04
CA PHE A 43 -16.55 -1.82 -18.55
C PHE A 43 -16.63 -2.43 -17.14
N ARG A 44 -16.11 -3.65 -16.98
CA ARG A 44 -15.97 -4.30 -15.68
C ARG A 44 -14.48 -4.41 -15.35
N PRO A 45 -14.00 -3.75 -14.28
CA PRO A 45 -12.62 -3.92 -13.81
C PRO A 45 -12.34 -5.39 -13.49
N ASP A 46 -11.13 -5.83 -13.84
CA ASP A 46 -10.56 -7.10 -13.38
C ASP A 46 -9.48 -6.85 -12.31
N ALA A 47 -8.92 -7.93 -11.75
CA ALA A 47 -7.85 -7.84 -10.74
C ALA A 47 -6.67 -6.97 -11.21
N MET A 48 -6.29 -7.06 -12.49
CA MET A 48 -5.19 -6.25 -13.05
C MET A 48 -5.53 -4.76 -13.06
N THR A 49 -6.78 -4.42 -13.38
CA THR A 49 -7.31 -3.06 -13.33
C THR A 49 -7.32 -2.52 -11.91
N TYR A 50 -7.84 -3.28 -10.93
CA TYR A 50 -7.84 -2.88 -9.52
C TYR A 50 -6.42 -2.64 -8.99
N ASN A 51 -5.49 -3.55 -9.27
CA ASN A 51 -4.10 -3.43 -8.85
C ASN A 51 -3.44 -2.17 -9.41
N THR A 52 -3.75 -1.82 -10.65
CA THR A 52 -3.26 -0.61 -11.31
C THR A 52 -3.84 0.65 -10.66
N LEU A 53 -5.14 0.67 -10.38
CA LEU A 53 -5.81 1.78 -9.70
C LEU A 53 -5.25 2.00 -8.28
N LEU A 54 -5.13 0.94 -7.49
CA LEU A 54 -4.56 0.99 -6.13
C LEU A 54 -3.12 1.50 -6.13
N CYS A 55 -2.28 1.04 -7.07
CA CYS A 55 -0.92 1.55 -7.23
C CYS A 55 -0.88 3.02 -7.68
N GLY A 56 -1.83 3.46 -8.50
CA GLY A 56 -1.96 4.84 -8.94
C GLY A 56 -2.37 5.76 -7.79
N TYR A 57 -3.49 5.46 -7.14
CA TYR A 57 -4.04 6.29 -6.05
C TYR A 57 -3.11 6.40 -4.85
N SER A 58 -2.40 5.32 -4.49
CA SER A 58 -1.41 5.37 -3.41
C SER A 58 -0.26 6.34 -3.72
N LYS A 59 0.25 6.36 -4.97
CA LYS A 59 1.30 7.30 -5.40
C LYS A 59 0.81 8.74 -5.54
N MET A 60 -0.46 8.93 -5.88
CA MET A 60 -1.10 10.24 -5.98
C MET A 60 -1.51 10.80 -4.61
N GLY A 61 -1.43 10.00 -3.53
CA GLY A 61 -1.87 10.41 -2.20
C GLY A 61 -3.38 10.60 -2.11
N MET A 62 -4.16 9.73 -2.76
CA MET A 62 -5.63 9.77 -2.80
C MET A 62 -6.24 8.62 -2.00
N PRO A 63 -6.31 8.73 -0.66
CA PRO A 63 -6.75 7.64 0.19
C PRO A 63 -8.22 7.27 -0.01
N GLU A 64 -9.11 8.23 -0.27
CA GLU A 64 -10.55 7.96 -0.43
C GLU A 64 -10.83 7.09 -1.67
N ASP A 65 -10.17 7.39 -2.79
CA ASP A 65 -10.29 6.60 -4.02
C ASP A 65 -9.58 5.25 -3.89
N PHE A 66 -8.48 5.18 -3.15
CA PHE A 66 -7.82 3.92 -2.81
C PHE A 66 -8.75 3.01 -1.99
N ASP A 67 -9.35 3.52 -0.92
CA ASP A 67 -10.22 2.76 -0.03
C ASP A 67 -11.51 2.31 -0.74
N LYS A 68 -12.04 3.16 -1.63
CA LYS A 68 -13.15 2.79 -2.49
C LYS A 68 -12.79 1.65 -3.45
N THR A 69 -11.66 1.79 -4.14
CA THR A 69 -11.16 0.77 -5.09
C THR A 69 -10.90 -0.56 -4.38
N HIS A 70 -10.33 -0.52 -3.17
CA HIS A 70 -10.09 -1.71 -2.35
C HIS A 70 -11.39 -2.41 -1.97
N ARG A 71 -12.43 -1.66 -1.55
CA ARG A 71 -13.75 -2.25 -1.27
C ARG A 71 -14.37 -2.90 -2.49
N GLU A 72 -14.38 -2.21 -3.63
CA GLU A 72 -14.91 -2.76 -4.89
C GLU A 72 -14.15 -4.03 -5.31
N MET A 73 -12.83 -4.08 -5.12
CA MET A 73 -12.02 -5.29 -5.37
C MET A 73 -12.43 -6.47 -4.47
N VAL A 74 -12.66 -6.23 -3.16
CA VAL A 74 -13.07 -7.28 -2.21
C VAL A 74 -14.50 -7.76 -2.45
N GLU A 75 -15.38 -6.89 -2.96
CA GLU A 75 -16.76 -7.26 -3.30
C GLU A 75 -16.84 -8.10 -4.58
N GLU A 76 -15.94 -7.86 -5.54
CA GLU A 76 -15.92 -8.56 -6.84
C GLU A 76 -15.04 -9.82 -6.84
N GLU A 77 -13.95 -9.85 -6.07
CA GLU A 77 -13.07 -11.02 -5.94
C GLU A 77 -13.57 -11.95 -4.82
N GLU A 78 -13.90 -13.20 -5.16
CA GLU A 78 -14.24 -14.24 -4.17
C GLU A 78 -13.06 -14.52 -3.22
N GLU A 79 -11.83 -14.47 -3.76
CA GLU A 79 -10.59 -14.55 -3.00
C GLU A 79 -9.53 -13.63 -3.62
N LEU A 80 -8.92 -12.76 -2.81
CA LEU A 80 -7.89 -11.85 -3.26
C LEU A 80 -6.66 -12.62 -3.78
N SER A 81 -6.24 -12.30 -5.00
CA SER A 81 -5.02 -12.86 -5.60
C SER A 81 -3.74 -12.38 -4.88
N LYS A 82 -2.61 -13.06 -5.10
CA LYS A 82 -1.30 -12.62 -4.59
C LYS A 82 -0.94 -11.23 -5.11
N GLU A 83 -1.29 -10.94 -6.36
CA GLU A 83 -1.11 -9.64 -7.00
C GLU A 83 -1.96 -8.56 -6.32
N SER A 84 -3.19 -8.89 -5.94
CA SER A 84 -4.11 -8.01 -5.18
C SER A 84 -3.51 -7.62 -3.83
N TYR A 85 -3.01 -8.60 -3.07
CA TYR A 85 -2.30 -8.31 -1.82
C TYR A 85 -1.03 -7.48 -2.02
N ASN A 86 -0.24 -7.74 -3.07
CA ASN A 86 0.96 -6.95 -3.35
C ASN A 86 0.61 -5.48 -3.62
N ALA A 87 -0.47 -5.20 -4.36
CA ALA A 87 -0.92 -3.83 -4.61
C ALA A 87 -1.28 -3.11 -3.32
N LEU A 88 -1.99 -3.79 -2.42
CA LEU A 88 -2.34 -3.27 -1.09
C LEU A 88 -1.11 -3.03 -0.21
N LEU A 89 -0.21 -4.01 -0.11
CA LEU A 89 1.02 -3.93 0.69
C LEU A 89 1.99 -2.87 0.20
N VAL A 90 2.01 -2.56 -1.10
CA VAL A 90 2.73 -1.41 -1.62
C VAL A 90 1.99 -0.13 -1.26
N GLY A 91 0.66 -0.08 -1.44
CA GLY A 91 -0.15 1.12 -1.32
C GLY A 91 -0.27 1.69 0.10
N TYR A 92 -0.55 0.86 1.10
CA TYR A 92 -0.74 1.32 2.48
C TYR A 92 0.44 2.10 3.07
N PRO A 93 1.72 1.69 2.85
CA PRO A 93 2.89 2.50 3.18
C PRO A 93 2.87 3.95 2.67
N TRP A 94 2.38 4.19 1.44
CA TRP A 94 2.34 5.53 0.84
C TRP A 94 1.22 6.39 1.44
N LEU A 95 0.18 5.76 1.96
CA LEU A 95 -0.98 6.41 2.57
C LEU A 95 -0.90 6.47 4.11
N ASP A 96 0.22 6.04 4.69
CA ASP A 96 0.46 5.96 6.14
C ASP A 96 -0.64 5.16 6.89
N ARG A 97 -1.11 4.07 6.26
CA ARG A 97 -2.15 3.18 6.79
C ARG A 97 -1.53 1.95 7.44
N LEU A 98 -0.86 2.17 8.57
CA LEU A 98 -0.06 1.12 9.22
C LEU A 98 -0.91 -0.04 9.76
N ASP A 99 -2.10 0.24 10.29
CA ASP A 99 -2.99 -0.78 10.83
C ASP A 99 -3.48 -1.73 9.73
N GLU A 100 -3.91 -1.17 8.59
CA GLU A 100 -4.35 -1.93 7.42
C GLU A 100 -3.20 -2.72 6.79
N LEU A 101 -1.99 -2.13 6.76
CA LEU A 101 -0.76 -2.80 6.34
C LEU A 101 -0.51 -4.07 7.18
N GLN A 102 -0.56 -3.96 8.51
CA GLN A 102 -0.36 -5.10 9.41
C GLN A 102 -1.44 -6.18 9.21
N ARG A 103 -2.71 -5.76 9.09
CA ARG A 103 -3.81 -6.70 8.83
C ARG A 103 -3.59 -7.47 7.53
N CYS A 104 -3.12 -6.81 6.47
CA CYS A 104 -2.85 -7.46 5.19
C CYS A 104 -1.66 -8.43 5.26
N VAL A 105 -0.57 -8.05 5.95
CA VAL A 105 0.56 -8.97 6.20
C VAL A 105 0.08 -10.20 6.96
N GLY A 106 -0.67 -10.01 8.05
CA GLY A 106 -1.22 -11.12 8.84
C GLY A 106 -2.16 -12.02 8.04
N ALA A 107 -3.04 -11.45 7.21
CA ALA A 107 -3.96 -12.21 6.35
C ALA A 107 -3.20 -13.07 5.32
N MET A 108 -2.13 -12.57 4.71
CA MET A 108 -1.30 -13.37 3.80
C MET A 108 -0.60 -14.52 4.53
N LEU A 109 0.00 -14.24 5.69
CA LEU A 109 0.70 -15.25 6.49
C LEU A 109 -0.24 -16.36 6.96
N ALA A 110 -1.45 -16.00 7.39
CA ALA A 110 -2.47 -16.97 7.82
C ALA A 110 -2.94 -17.89 6.67
N ARG A 111 -2.76 -17.46 5.42
CA ARG A 111 -3.05 -18.26 4.22
C ARG A 111 -1.83 -18.99 3.67
N GLU A 112 -0.72 -19.00 4.41
CA GLU A 112 0.57 -19.56 3.98
C GLU A 112 1.07 -18.97 2.64
N MET A 113 0.61 -17.77 2.30
CA MET A 113 1.07 -17.08 1.10
C MET A 113 2.46 -16.50 1.38
N SER A 114 3.42 -16.82 0.51
CA SER A 114 4.74 -16.19 0.53
C SER A 114 4.56 -14.67 0.50
N LEU A 115 5.14 -14.01 1.50
CA LEU A 115 5.22 -12.55 1.53
C LEU A 115 5.86 -12.08 0.22
N ALA A 116 5.32 -10.97 -0.27
CA ALA A 116 5.52 -10.33 -1.55
C ALA A 116 6.99 -10.23 -2.06
N SER A 117 7.16 -9.77 -3.30
CA SER A 117 8.50 -9.61 -3.90
C SER A 117 9.44 -8.75 -3.02
N PRO A 118 10.77 -8.89 -3.14
CA PRO A 118 11.73 -8.12 -2.34
C PRO A 118 11.50 -6.60 -2.34
N LEU A 119 10.92 -6.05 -3.42
CA LEU A 119 10.55 -4.63 -3.52
C LEU A 119 9.43 -4.24 -2.55
N VAL A 120 8.43 -5.11 -2.38
CA VAL A 120 7.32 -4.87 -1.44
C VAL A 120 7.81 -4.99 -0.01
N ALA A 121 8.65 -5.99 0.29
CA ALA A 121 9.27 -6.14 1.61
C ALA A 121 10.06 -4.88 2.02
N GLU A 122 10.78 -4.27 1.08
CA GLU A 122 11.49 -3.01 1.30
C GLU A 122 10.53 -1.86 1.69
N GLU A 123 9.41 -1.70 1.00
CA GLU A 123 8.42 -0.66 1.31
C GLU A 123 7.75 -0.88 2.67
N ILE A 124 7.42 -2.13 3.02
CA ILE A 124 6.88 -2.47 4.35
C ILE A 124 7.89 -2.11 5.45
N ALA A 125 9.17 -2.50 5.32
CA ALA A 125 10.16 -2.16 6.34
C ALA A 125 10.46 -0.66 6.42
N LYS A 126 10.40 0.07 5.29
CA LYS A 126 10.48 1.54 5.32
C LYS A 126 9.31 2.13 6.10
N ALA A 127 8.09 1.64 5.90
CA ALA A 127 6.90 2.08 6.64
C ALA A 127 7.02 1.80 8.14
N TYR A 128 7.39 0.58 8.52
CA TYR A 128 7.57 0.19 9.92
C TYR A 128 8.68 0.99 10.60
N ARG A 129 9.79 1.26 9.89
CA ARG A 129 10.84 2.14 10.40
C ARG A 129 10.35 3.56 10.65
N ARG A 130 9.62 4.16 9.70
CA ARG A 130 9.09 5.53 9.81
C ARG A 130 8.17 5.66 11.03
N ASN A 131 7.40 4.61 11.31
CA ASN A 131 6.42 4.58 12.39
C ASN A 131 6.93 3.94 13.71
N GLY A 132 8.20 3.52 13.77
CA GLY A 132 8.78 2.92 14.97
C GLY A 132 8.21 1.53 15.34
N TRP A 133 7.58 0.83 14.40
CA TRP A 133 6.89 -0.43 14.63
C TRP A 133 7.85 -1.61 14.60
N VAL A 134 8.45 -1.94 15.75
CA VAL A 134 9.48 -2.99 15.87
C VAL A 134 8.92 -4.39 15.66
N GLU A 135 7.75 -4.68 16.20
CA GLU A 135 7.17 -6.04 16.20
C GLU A 135 6.91 -6.53 14.78
N GLY A 136 6.43 -5.66 13.90
CA GLY A 136 6.26 -5.95 12.47
C GLY A 136 7.57 -6.10 11.71
N LEU A 137 8.68 -5.51 12.18
CA LEU A 137 9.99 -5.79 11.60
C LEU A 137 10.45 -7.21 11.97
N ASP A 138 10.16 -7.64 13.21
CA ASP A 138 10.44 -9.00 13.65
C ASP A 138 9.64 -10.04 12.86
N THR A 139 8.42 -9.73 12.41
CA THR A 139 7.64 -10.66 11.56
C THR A 139 8.21 -10.81 10.15
N LEU A 140 8.86 -9.78 9.60
CA LEU A 140 9.49 -9.86 8.27
C LEU A 140 10.81 -10.66 8.29
N PHE A 141 11.46 -10.75 9.46
CA PHE A 141 12.81 -11.30 9.55
C PHE A 141 12.90 -12.80 9.26
N PRO A 142 12.02 -13.69 9.78
CA PRO A 142 12.06 -15.12 9.47
C PRO A 142 11.77 -15.44 8.00
N GLU A 143 10.80 -14.73 7.42
CA GLU A 143 10.32 -14.95 6.05
C GLU A 143 11.39 -14.63 5.01
N TYR A 144 12.11 -13.52 5.21
CA TYR A 144 13.10 -13.08 4.25
C TYR A 144 14.53 -13.47 4.68
N GLY A 145 14.84 -13.51 5.98
CA GLY A 145 16.21 -13.57 6.53
C GLY A 145 16.98 -14.84 6.19
N LEU A 146 16.28 -15.88 5.75
CA LEU A 146 16.84 -17.16 5.31
C LEU A 146 16.97 -17.27 3.79
N THR A 147 16.41 -16.34 3.02
CA THR A 147 16.49 -16.31 1.56
C THR A 147 17.64 -15.40 1.13
N GLY A 148 18.78 -15.99 0.75
CA GLY A 148 20.05 -15.30 0.46
C GLY A 148 20.05 -14.41 -0.79
N CYS A 149 19.26 -13.33 -0.82
CA CYS A 149 19.19 -12.41 -1.95
C CYS A 149 20.12 -11.19 -1.80
N VAL A 150 20.91 -10.93 -2.84
CA VAL A 150 21.98 -9.91 -2.95
C VAL A 150 21.51 -8.45 -2.80
N HIS A 151 20.20 -8.19 -2.88
CA HIS A 151 19.60 -6.85 -2.79
C HIS A 151 19.41 -6.32 -1.35
N TRP A 152 19.86 -7.06 -0.35
CA TRP A 152 19.54 -6.78 1.05
C TRP A 152 20.28 -5.58 1.67
N LYS A 153 21.38 -5.06 1.11
CA LYS A 153 22.17 -3.99 1.79
C LYS A 153 21.31 -2.82 2.28
N ASN A 154 20.32 -2.39 1.50
CA ASN A 154 19.40 -1.32 1.88
C ASN A 154 18.32 -1.77 2.89
N PHE A 155 17.85 -3.02 2.78
CA PHE A 155 16.87 -3.61 3.68
C PHE A 155 17.47 -3.91 5.08
N PHE A 156 18.66 -4.53 5.19
CA PHE A 156 19.36 -4.76 6.49
C PHE A 156 19.73 -3.42 7.11
N LYS A 157 20.22 -2.47 6.31
CA LYS A 157 20.50 -1.11 6.80
C LYS A 157 19.22 -0.45 7.34
N THR A 158 18.09 -0.61 6.65
CA THR A 158 16.78 -0.09 7.08
C THR A 158 16.32 -0.74 8.38
N MET A 159 16.42 -2.07 8.47
CA MET A 159 16.10 -2.87 9.67
C MET A 159 16.97 -2.47 10.86
N LEU A 160 18.31 -2.44 10.69
CA LEU A 160 19.26 -2.05 11.72
C LEU A 160 19.00 -0.61 12.20
N LEU A 161 18.78 0.33 11.28
CA LEU A 161 18.39 1.71 11.64
C LEU A 161 17.09 1.74 12.41
N ALA A 162 16.09 0.95 12.01
CA ALA A 162 14.81 0.88 12.70
C ALA A 162 14.97 0.34 14.12
N PHE A 163 15.65 -0.80 14.31
CA PHE A 163 15.94 -1.34 15.63
C PHE A 163 16.74 -0.37 16.51
N MET A 164 17.72 0.34 15.93
CA MET A 164 18.48 1.35 16.67
C MET A 164 17.62 2.56 17.10
N VAL A 165 16.76 3.08 16.21
CA VAL A 165 15.88 4.22 16.50
C VAL A 165 14.84 3.81 17.55
N CYS A 166 14.21 2.66 17.39
CA CYS A 166 13.19 2.18 18.32
C CYS A 166 13.80 1.78 19.67
N GLY A 167 15.00 1.18 19.68
CA GLY A 167 15.75 0.88 20.89
C GLY A 167 16.07 2.14 21.69
N LYS A 168 16.45 3.24 21.02
CA LYS A 168 16.62 4.55 21.65
C LYS A 168 15.32 5.12 22.22
N GLN A 169 14.20 5.00 21.52
CA GLN A 169 12.88 5.46 22.00
C GLN A 169 12.44 4.68 23.25
N LYS A 170 12.56 3.34 23.26
CA LYS A 170 12.28 2.51 24.45
C LYS A 170 13.16 2.89 25.64
N LEU A 171 14.45 3.20 25.41
CA LEU A 171 15.35 3.68 26.47
C LEU A 171 14.99 5.07 26.99
N GLN A 172 14.50 5.97 26.13
CA GLN A 172 14.06 7.31 26.51
C GLN A 172 12.73 7.29 27.29
N GLN A 173 11.78 6.44 26.89
CA GLN A 173 10.52 6.22 27.61
C GLN A 173 10.77 5.61 29.00
N LYS A 174 11.68 4.63 29.10
CA LYS A 174 12.10 4.09 30.41
C LYS A 174 12.77 5.14 31.31
N LYS A 175 13.48 6.10 30.73
CA LYS A 175 14.11 7.21 31.47
C LYS A 175 13.12 8.32 31.85
N ASN A 176 11.93 8.38 31.25
CA ASN A 176 10.95 9.43 31.53
C ASN A 176 9.49 8.93 31.34
N PRO A 177 8.98 8.11 32.27
CA PRO A 177 7.70 7.40 32.10
C PRO A 177 6.45 8.31 32.07
N ASN A 178 6.56 9.59 32.43
CA ASN A 178 5.44 10.54 32.49
C ASN A 178 5.33 11.52 31.30
N LYS A 179 6.11 11.35 30.22
CA LYS A 179 5.96 12.18 29.01
C LYS A 179 5.02 11.49 28.00
N ASN A 180 3.80 12.02 27.87
CA ASN A 180 2.86 11.65 26.81
C ASN A 180 3.47 11.99 25.42
N PRO A 181 3.36 11.13 24.40
CA PRO A 181 3.99 11.34 23.09
C PRO A 181 3.30 12.42 22.23
N THR A 182 2.08 12.81 22.57
CA THR A 182 1.38 13.96 21.99
C THR A 182 1.52 15.14 22.95
N GLY A 183 2.24 16.19 22.53
CA GLY A 183 2.43 17.43 23.29
C GLY A 183 1.17 18.29 23.47
N LEU A 184 0.04 17.69 23.80
CA LEU A 184 -1.13 18.39 24.30
C LEU A 184 -1.06 18.39 25.82
N GLN A 185 -0.69 19.55 26.38
CA GLN A 185 -0.97 19.83 27.78
C GLN A 185 -2.48 19.75 27.98
N ILE A 186 -2.93 18.87 28.87
CA ILE A 186 -4.24 19.02 29.49
C ILE A 186 -4.13 20.31 30.30
N VAL A 187 -4.69 21.39 29.76
CA VAL A 187 -4.96 22.59 30.55
C VAL A 187 -6.14 22.20 31.44
N GLU A 188 -5.85 21.87 32.69
CA GLU A 188 -6.86 21.88 33.73
C GLU A 188 -7.32 23.34 33.92
N ASN A 189 -8.60 23.58 33.67
CA ASN A 189 -9.43 24.58 34.35
C ASN A 189 -10.90 24.24 34.12
#